data_AF-A0A7X1CRA0-F1
#
_entry.id   AF-A0A7X1CRA0-F1
#
_cell.length_a   1.000
_cell.length_b   1.000
_cell.length_c   1.000
_cell.angle_alpha   90.00
_cell.angle_beta   90.00
_cell.angle_gamma   90.00
#
_symmetry.space_group_name_H-M   'P 1'
#
loop_
_entity.id
_entity.type
_entity.pdbx_description
1 polymer ?
#
loop_
_entity_poly.entity_id
_entity_poly.type
_entity_poly.pdbx_seq_one_letter_code
_entity_poly.pdbx_strand_id
1 'polypeptide(L)'
;MGMYTSLRACVAIKPEYQELARKFASYSIDAEDIERYSFLKEYYKTERAESIPNSNSSDDYVIKIEEAAFKNQFDAATNQWFFSAYLKNYEDEQTGLTPIAAFMDSVIINIVEKIHLFETKFEEEAFLRQYDFNEQKNQVVCVQTFKTNPYGHLSEVWGMTEERFEEERKLIDQENKDYFQAFKQELRISYD
;
A
#
# COMPACT_ATOMS: atom_id res chain seq x y z
N MET A 1 -16.12 -12.25 -11.23
CA MET A 1 -15.77 -11.42 -10.06
C MET A 1 -14.30 -11.08 -10.19
N GLY A 2 -13.92 -9.82 -10.05
CA GLY A 2 -12.52 -9.40 -10.21
C GLY A 2 -11.84 -9.40 -8.85
N MET A 3 -10.67 -10.01 -8.74
CA MET A 3 -9.87 -10.01 -7.51
C MET A 3 -9.27 -8.61 -7.27
N TYR A 4 -9.32 -8.15 -6.02
CA TYR A 4 -8.72 -6.89 -5.59
C TYR A 4 -7.55 -7.10 -4.62
N THR A 5 -6.65 -6.12 -4.64
CA THR A 5 -5.56 -5.93 -3.69
C THR A 5 -5.84 -4.66 -2.91
N SER A 6 -6.06 -4.80 -1.61
CA SER A 6 -6.04 -3.67 -0.67
C SER A 6 -4.58 -3.26 -0.50
N LEU A 7 -4.33 -1.95 -0.53
CA LEU A 7 -3.03 -1.34 -0.33
C LEU A 7 -3.15 -0.25 0.73
N ARG A 8 -2.19 -0.15 1.64
CA ARG A 8 -1.92 1.07 2.40
C ARG A 8 -0.44 1.38 2.44
N ALA A 9 -0.11 2.67 2.47
CA ALA A 9 1.28 3.10 2.50
C ALA A 9 1.48 4.44 3.20
N CYS A 10 2.67 4.58 3.77
CA CYS A 10 3.28 5.82 4.23
C CYS A 10 4.66 5.89 3.59
N VAL A 11 4.87 6.86 2.71
CA VAL A 11 6.10 7.01 1.92
C VAL A 11 6.61 8.43 1.99
N ALA A 12 7.93 8.60 2.07
CA ALA A 12 8.56 9.89 1.87
C ALA A 12 8.74 10.14 0.36
N ILE A 13 8.33 11.31 -0.09
CA ILE A 13 8.36 11.70 -1.50
C ILE A 13 9.64 12.50 -1.77
N LYS A 14 10.30 12.22 -2.91
CA LYS A 14 11.47 13.02 -3.34
C LYS A 14 11.05 14.49 -3.49
N PRO A 15 11.87 15.46 -3.05
CA PRO A 15 11.47 16.87 -3.02
C PRO A 15 10.93 17.43 -4.35
N GLU A 16 11.45 16.98 -5.49
CA GLU A 16 11.02 17.39 -6.83
C GLU A 16 9.59 16.94 -7.21
N TYR A 17 9.00 15.99 -6.49
CA TYR A 17 7.64 15.47 -6.72
C TYR A 17 6.62 15.92 -5.67
N GLN A 18 6.95 16.89 -4.80
CA GLN A 18 6.00 17.41 -3.80
C GLN A 18 4.70 17.94 -4.41
N GLU A 19 4.79 18.66 -5.55
CA GLU A 19 3.61 19.18 -6.25
C GLU A 19 2.69 18.03 -6.68
N LEU A 20 3.28 16.97 -7.25
CA LEU A 20 2.56 15.80 -7.69
C LEU A 20 1.92 15.04 -6.52
N ALA A 21 2.63 14.88 -5.40
CA ALA A 21 2.10 14.24 -4.20
C ALA A 21 0.92 15.01 -3.59
N ARG A 22 0.94 16.35 -3.63
CA ARG A 22 -0.23 17.16 -3.23
C ARG A 22 -1.43 16.87 -4.12
N LYS A 23 -1.22 16.79 -5.44
CA LYS A 23 -2.28 16.47 -6.39
C LYS A 23 -2.85 15.07 -6.19
N PHE A 24 -2.01 14.08 -5.89
CA PHE A 24 -2.48 12.75 -5.47
C PHE A 24 -3.32 12.84 -4.19
N ALA A 25 -2.87 13.57 -3.18
CA ALA A 25 -3.58 13.75 -1.92
C ALA A 25 -4.93 14.45 -2.06
N SER A 26 -5.07 15.37 -3.02
CA SER A 26 -6.32 16.08 -3.32
C SER A 26 -7.16 15.47 -4.44
N TYR A 27 -6.77 14.30 -4.98
CA TYR A 27 -7.43 13.65 -6.11
C TYR A 27 -7.57 14.58 -7.34
N SER A 28 -6.56 15.39 -7.61
CA SER A 28 -6.59 16.44 -8.64
C SER A 28 -5.53 16.25 -9.74
N ILE A 29 -5.18 15.00 -10.03
CA ILE A 29 -4.33 14.65 -11.18
C ILE A 29 -5.15 14.88 -12.46
N ASP A 30 -4.57 15.59 -13.42
CA ASP A 30 -5.20 15.87 -14.71
C ASP A 30 -4.36 15.36 -15.90
N ALA A 31 -4.86 15.59 -17.12
CA ALA A 31 -4.18 15.16 -18.34
C ALA A 31 -2.84 15.87 -18.57
N GLU A 32 -2.67 17.10 -18.09
CA GLU A 32 -1.41 17.83 -18.20
C GLU A 32 -0.34 17.20 -17.31
N ASP A 33 -0.72 16.74 -16.11
CA ASP A 33 0.18 15.98 -15.23
C ASP A 33 0.63 14.66 -15.87
N ILE A 34 -0.30 13.93 -16.50
CA ILE A 34 0.00 12.65 -17.16
C ILE A 34 0.99 12.85 -18.31
N GLU A 35 0.86 13.94 -19.08
CA GLU A 35 1.80 14.27 -20.15
C GLU A 35 3.14 14.83 -19.61
N ARG A 36 3.12 15.56 -18.48
CA ARG A 36 4.32 16.09 -17.83
C ARG A 36 5.20 14.99 -17.23
N TYR A 37 4.59 13.97 -16.62
CA TYR A 37 5.29 12.89 -15.95
C TYR A 37 5.16 11.59 -16.75
N SER A 38 6.19 11.26 -17.53
CA SER A 38 6.19 10.08 -18.42
C SER A 38 5.85 8.77 -17.71
N PHE A 39 6.24 8.61 -16.44
CA PHE A 39 5.92 7.43 -15.65
C PHE A 39 4.43 7.32 -15.29
N LEU A 40 3.69 8.43 -15.21
CA LEU A 40 2.23 8.39 -15.07
C LEU A 40 1.60 7.91 -16.37
N LYS A 41 2.12 8.35 -17.51
CA LYS A 41 1.66 7.86 -18.82
C LYS A 41 1.83 6.35 -18.95
N GLU A 42 2.94 5.80 -18.48
CA GLU A 42 3.13 4.34 -18.45
C GLU A 42 2.13 3.65 -17.51
N TYR A 43 1.91 4.20 -16.31
CA TYR A 43 0.93 3.66 -15.37
C TYR A 43 -0.50 3.66 -15.94
N TYR A 44 -0.94 4.76 -16.53
CA TYR A 44 -2.29 4.92 -17.07
C TYR A 44 -2.55 4.14 -18.37
N LYS A 45 -1.53 3.49 -18.97
CA LYS A 45 -1.73 2.52 -20.05
C LYS A 45 -2.32 1.20 -19.55
N THR A 46 -2.03 0.81 -18.32
CA THR A 46 -2.55 -0.44 -17.74
C THR A 46 -4.06 -0.32 -17.57
N GLU A 47 -4.82 -1.27 -18.12
CA GLU A 47 -6.29 -1.23 -18.05
C GLU A 47 -6.76 -1.11 -16.59
N ARG A 48 -7.70 -0.18 -16.35
CA ARG A 48 -8.33 0.11 -15.04
C ARG A 48 -7.37 0.65 -13.97
N ALA A 49 -6.21 1.17 -14.37
CA ALA A 49 -5.42 2.12 -13.59
C ALA A 49 -6.11 3.51 -13.57
N GLU A 50 -7.35 3.60 -13.06
CA GLU A 50 -8.19 4.79 -13.22
C GLU A 50 -7.93 5.88 -12.17
N SER A 51 -7.31 5.54 -11.04
CA SER A 51 -6.98 6.52 -9.99
C SER A 51 -5.93 6.01 -9.02
N ILE A 52 -5.10 6.93 -8.53
CA ILE A 52 -4.20 6.73 -7.41
C ILE A 52 -4.37 7.89 -6.42
N PRO A 53 -4.59 7.61 -5.13
CA PRO A 53 -5.12 6.35 -4.65
C PRO A 53 -6.58 6.20 -5.09
N ASN A 54 -7.09 4.97 -5.18
CA ASN A 54 -8.52 4.74 -5.41
C ASN A 54 -9.23 4.60 -4.06
N SER A 55 -10.19 5.47 -3.76
CA SER A 55 -10.93 5.46 -2.48
C SER A 55 -12.03 4.41 -2.37
N ASN A 56 -12.20 3.54 -3.37
CA ASN A 56 -13.25 2.52 -3.36
C ASN A 56 -12.90 1.35 -2.44
N SER A 57 -13.11 1.50 -1.13
CA SER A 57 -13.04 0.39 -0.19
C SER A 57 -14.27 -0.52 -0.33
N SER A 58 -14.03 -1.83 -0.45
CA SER A 58 -15.02 -2.83 -0.04
C SER A 58 -14.68 -3.24 1.40
N ASP A 59 -15.67 -3.13 2.29
CA ASP A 59 -15.53 -3.31 3.74
C ASP A 59 -14.99 -4.69 4.16
N ASP A 60 -14.99 -5.69 3.27
CA ASP A 60 -14.68 -7.08 3.63
C ASP A 60 -13.17 -7.38 3.65
N TYR A 61 -12.33 -6.57 2.99
CA TYR A 61 -10.89 -6.84 2.81
C TYR A 61 -9.95 -5.70 3.21
N VAL A 62 -10.51 -4.59 3.72
CA VAL A 62 -9.79 -3.42 4.24
C VAL A 62 -8.78 -3.84 5.31
N ILE A 63 -7.59 -3.26 5.26
CA ILE A 63 -6.65 -3.29 6.39
C ILE A 63 -7.22 -2.38 7.50
N LYS A 64 -8.13 -2.91 8.34
CA LYS A 64 -9.06 -2.14 9.18
C LYS A 64 -8.50 -1.44 10.42
N ILE A 65 -7.27 -1.71 10.86
CA ILE A 65 -6.88 -1.32 12.22
C ILE A 65 -6.71 0.20 12.38
N GLU A 66 -6.37 0.96 11.33
CA GLU A 66 -6.21 2.43 11.40
C GLU A 66 -6.53 3.18 10.10
N GLU A 67 -7.74 3.01 9.57
CA GLU A 67 -8.17 3.68 8.31
C GLU A 67 -7.99 5.22 8.36
N ALA A 68 -8.14 5.84 9.53
CA ALA A 68 -7.91 7.27 9.71
C ALA A 68 -6.44 7.71 9.53
N ALA A 69 -5.47 6.86 9.89
CA ALA A 69 -4.04 7.17 9.79
C ALA A 69 -3.53 7.07 8.34
N PHE A 70 -4.21 6.29 7.50
CA PHE A 70 -3.89 6.10 6.08
C PHE A 70 -4.89 6.77 5.14
N LYS A 71 -5.70 7.69 5.68
CA LYS A 71 -6.50 8.59 4.85
C LYS A 71 -5.55 9.29 3.87
N ASN A 72 -5.98 9.40 2.61
CA ASN A 72 -5.18 10.07 1.59
C ASN A 72 -4.85 11.51 2.02
N GLN A 73 -3.58 11.76 2.34
CA GLN A 73 -3.09 13.05 2.79
C GLN A 73 -1.59 13.18 2.54
N PHE A 74 -1.14 14.41 2.30
CA PHE A 74 0.27 14.73 2.15
C PHE A 74 0.68 15.76 3.19
N ASP A 75 1.69 15.42 3.99
CA ASP A 75 2.33 16.34 4.92
C ASP A 75 3.55 16.98 4.26
N ALA A 76 3.45 18.28 4.01
CA ALA A 76 4.50 19.06 3.39
C ALA A 76 5.69 19.37 4.30
N ALA A 77 5.53 19.26 5.63
CA ALA A 77 6.63 19.48 6.57
C ALA A 77 7.61 18.30 6.57
N THR A 78 7.08 17.08 6.44
CA THR A 78 7.84 15.83 6.48
C THR A 78 8.03 15.19 5.10
N ASN A 79 7.39 15.73 4.05
CA ASN A 79 7.28 15.13 2.71
C ASN A 79 6.66 13.74 2.70
N GLN A 80 5.80 13.44 3.68
CA GLN A 80 5.17 12.14 3.80
C GLN A 80 3.81 12.12 3.11
N TRP A 81 3.63 11.14 2.23
CA TRP A 81 2.35 10.82 1.63
C TRP A 81 1.77 9.56 2.27
N PHE A 82 0.56 9.69 2.80
CA PHE A 82 -0.21 8.62 3.39
C PHE A 82 -1.38 8.32 2.47
N PHE A 83 -1.62 7.05 2.18
CA PHE A 83 -2.78 6.66 1.39
C PHE A 83 -3.18 5.21 1.60
N SER A 84 -4.43 4.93 1.25
CA SER A 84 -4.98 3.60 1.07
C SER A 84 -5.64 3.51 -0.30
N ALA A 85 -5.45 2.40 -1.01
CA ALA A 85 -6.02 2.18 -2.33
C ALA A 85 -6.55 0.76 -2.50
N TYR A 86 -7.52 0.61 -3.41
CA TYR A 86 -8.02 -0.69 -3.86
C TYR A 86 -7.71 -0.82 -5.34
N LEU A 87 -6.75 -1.69 -5.64
CA LEU A 87 -6.30 -1.92 -7.00
C LEU A 87 -6.75 -3.31 -7.44
N LYS A 88 -7.14 -3.45 -8.70
CA LYS A 88 -7.45 -4.76 -9.26
C LYS A 88 -6.18 -5.58 -9.41
N ASN A 89 -6.29 -6.90 -9.35
CA ASN A 89 -5.14 -7.80 -9.30
C ASN A 89 -5.09 -8.86 -10.41
N TYR A 90 -5.74 -8.62 -11.54
CA TYR A 90 -5.50 -9.44 -12.73
C TYR A 90 -4.55 -8.69 -13.66
N GLU A 91 -3.83 -9.49 -14.44
CA GLU A 91 -2.91 -9.01 -15.46
C GLU A 91 -3.69 -8.25 -16.54
N ASP A 92 -3.21 -7.08 -16.89
CA ASP A 92 -3.68 -6.33 -18.05
C ASP A 92 -3.14 -6.99 -19.33
N GLU A 93 -4.03 -7.31 -20.28
CA GLU A 93 -3.65 -8.01 -21.51
C GLU A 93 -2.70 -7.17 -22.40
N GLN A 94 -2.69 -5.85 -22.26
CA GLN A 94 -1.87 -4.96 -23.07
C GLN A 94 -0.44 -4.83 -22.54
N THR A 95 -0.29 -4.67 -21.23
CA THR A 95 1.01 -4.42 -20.58
C THR A 95 1.62 -5.67 -19.95
N GLY A 96 0.83 -6.73 -19.71
CA GLY A 96 1.26 -7.92 -18.99
C GLY A 96 1.52 -7.67 -17.50
N LEU A 97 1.08 -6.52 -16.96
CA LEU A 97 1.25 -6.14 -15.56
C LEU A 97 -0.10 -6.09 -14.85
N THR A 98 -0.11 -6.41 -13.56
CA THR A 98 -1.26 -6.08 -12.71
C THR A 98 -1.25 -4.58 -12.38
N PRO A 99 -2.40 -3.93 -12.14
CA PRO A 99 -2.45 -2.53 -11.71
C PRO A 99 -1.60 -2.21 -10.48
N ILE A 100 -1.45 -3.15 -9.53
CA ILE A 100 -0.55 -2.99 -8.39
C ILE A 100 0.93 -3.04 -8.81
N ALA A 101 1.32 -3.96 -9.71
CA ALA A 101 2.68 -4.01 -10.23
C ALA A 101 3.02 -2.75 -11.02
N ALA A 102 2.13 -2.31 -11.90
CA ALA A 102 2.28 -1.06 -12.64
C ALA A 102 2.42 0.15 -11.70
N PHE A 103 1.63 0.20 -10.62
CA PHE A 103 1.75 1.28 -9.62
C PHE A 103 3.12 1.28 -8.93
N MET A 104 3.59 0.12 -8.50
CA MET A 104 4.91 -0.02 -7.87
C MET A 104 6.03 0.38 -8.83
N ASP A 105 6.02 -0.20 -10.02
CA ASP A 105 7.13 -0.11 -10.97
C ASP A 105 7.18 1.24 -11.69
N SER A 106 6.02 1.87 -11.90
CA SER A 106 5.95 3.15 -12.61
C SER A 106 5.84 4.33 -11.65
N VAL A 107 5.06 4.25 -10.57
CA VAL A 107 4.83 5.43 -9.72
C VAL A 107 5.76 5.42 -8.52
N ILE A 108 5.71 4.38 -7.69
CA ILE A 108 6.46 4.33 -6.42
C ILE A 108 7.95 4.47 -6.67
N ILE A 109 8.53 3.68 -7.57
CA ILE A 109 9.96 3.75 -7.90
C ILE A 109 10.38 5.16 -8.35
N ASN A 110 9.52 5.91 -9.04
CA ASN A 110 9.90 7.23 -9.55
C ASN A 110 9.82 8.31 -8.48
N ILE A 111 8.76 8.32 -7.66
CA ILE A 111 8.45 9.46 -6.79
C ILE A 111 8.87 9.27 -5.32
N VAL A 112 9.05 8.03 -4.88
CA VAL A 112 9.32 7.72 -3.47
C VAL A 112 10.83 7.76 -3.21
N GLU A 113 11.22 8.54 -2.20
CA GLU A 113 12.57 8.55 -1.65
C GLU A 113 12.75 7.37 -0.68
N LYS A 114 11.76 7.16 0.20
CA LYS A 114 11.80 6.13 1.24
C LYS A 114 10.41 5.55 1.51
N ILE A 115 10.32 4.24 1.68
CA ILE A 115 9.12 3.59 2.20
C ILE A 115 9.25 3.49 3.72
N HIS A 116 8.32 4.11 4.46
CA HIS A 116 8.18 3.89 5.90
C HIS A 116 7.24 2.72 6.18
N LEU A 117 6.17 2.60 5.39
CA LEU A 117 5.28 1.46 5.38
C LEU A 117 4.68 1.29 4.00
N PHE A 118 4.62 0.06 3.50
CA PHE A 118 3.88 -0.26 2.29
C PHE A 118 3.38 -1.69 2.40
N GLU A 119 2.06 -1.87 2.42
CA GLU A 119 1.44 -3.16 2.70
C GLU A 119 0.32 -3.47 1.72
N THR A 120 0.28 -4.71 1.25
CA THR A 120 -0.81 -5.23 0.43
C THR A 120 -1.50 -6.41 1.09
N LYS A 121 -2.79 -6.56 0.80
CA LYS A 121 -3.59 -7.74 1.12
C LYS A 121 -4.42 -8.12 -0.09
N PHE A 122 -4.23 -9.35 -0.57
CA PHE A 122 -5.04 -9.91 -1.65
C PHE A 122 -6.35 -10.46 -1.08
N GLU A 123 -7.44 -10.31 -1.83
CA GLU A 123 -8.79 -10.71 -1.43
C GLU A 123 -8.87 -12.18 -0.94
N GLU A 124 -8.18 -13.08 -1.64
CA GLU A 124 -8.18 -14.53 -1.37
C GLU A 124 -7.06 -14.99 -0.43
N GLU A 125 -6.20 -14.07 0.03
CA GLU A 125 -5.04 -14.42 0.86
C GLU A 125 -5.29 -14.11 2.34
N ALA A 126 -4.93 -15.08 3.18
CA ALA A 126 -4.83 -14.90 4.64
C ALA A 126 -3.51 -14.21 5.05
N PHE A 127 -2.90 -13.41 4.15
CA PHE A 127 -1.57 -12.85 4.36
C PHE A 127 -1.53 -11.38 3.95
N LEU A 128 -0.87 -10.57 4.78
CA LEU A 128 -0.31 -9.28 4.39
C LEU A 128 0.99 -9.53 3.66
N ARG A 129 1.32 -8.66 2.74
CA ARG A 129 2.70 -8.48 2.30
C ARG A 129 3.13 -7.09 2.65
N GLN A 130 4.25 -6.96 3.34
CA GLN A 130 4.91 -5.68 3.55
C GLN A 130 6.13 -5.61 2.65
N TYR A 131 6.34 -4.44 2.06
CA TYR A 131 7.40 -4.19 1.12
C TYR A 131 8.47 -3.32 1.77
N ASP A 132 9.73 -3.68 1.51
CA ASP A 132 10.89 -2.88 1.87
C ASP A 132 11.53 -2.30 0.60
N PHE A 133 12.06 -1.09 0.70
CA PHE A 133 12.61 -0.32 -0.40
C PHE A 133 14.08 -0.03 -0.17
N ASN A 134 14.90 -0.36 -1.16
CA ASN A 134 16.30 0.02 -1.15
C ASN A 134 16.46 1.35 -1.86
N GLU A 135 16.66 2.39 -1.07
CA GLU A 135 16.84 3.77 -1.52
C GLU A 135 18.00 3.92 -2.52
N GLN A 136 19.12 3.21 -2.29
CA GLN A 136 20.32 3.30 -3.12
C GLN A 136 20.13 2.70 -4.52
N LYS A 137 19.31 1.66 -4.62
CA LYS A 137 19.01 0.95 -5.87
C LYS A 137 17.67 1.39 -6.47
N ASN A 138 16.91 2.23 -5.77
CA ASN A 138 15.59 2.70 -6.15
C ASN A 138 14.65 1.53 -6.54
N GLN A 139 14.64 0.48 -5.72
CA GLN A 139 13.91 -0.76 -6.01
C GLN A 139 13.33 -1.38 -4.74
N VAL A 140 12.23 -2.11 -4.87
CA VAL A 140 11.73 -3.00 -3.82
C VAL A 140 12.72 -4.15 -3.63
N VAL A 141 13.15 -4.41 -2.39
CA VAL A 141 14.18 -5.42 -2.08
C VAL A 141 13.74 -6.54 -1.17
N CYS A 142 12.67 -6.34 -0.41
CA CYS A 142 12.15 -7.38 0.46
C CYS A 142 10.63 -7.37 0.41
N VAL A 143 10.05 -8.55 0.39
CA VAL A 143 8.63 -8.76 0.66
C VAL A 143 8.56 -9.66 1.89
N GLN A 144 8.16 -9.09 3.01
CA GLN A 144 7.87 -9.87 4.21
C GLN A 144 6.39 -10.24 4.16
N THR A 145 6.10 -11.53 4.25
CA THR A 145 4.72 -12.01 4.27
C THR A 145 4.33 -12.21 5.72
N PHE A 146 3.36 -11.44 6.19
CA PHE A 146 2.77 -11.59 7.51
C PHE A 146 1.47 -12.35 7.35
N LYS A 147 1.18 -13.32 8.22
CA LYS A 147 -0.19 -13.86 8.29
C LYS A 147 -1.12 -12.74 8.73
N THR A 148 -2.14 -12.43 7.93
CA THR A 148 -3.22 -11.55 8.36
C THR A 148 -4.42 -12.39 8.70
N ASN A 149 -5.08 -12.00 9.77
CA ASN A 149 -6.47 -12.35 9.92
C ASN A 149 -7.26 -11.09 10.28
N PRO A 150 -8.04 -10.52 9.34
CA PRO A 150 -9.02 -9.51 9.71
C PRO A 150 -10.35 -10.10 10.21
N TYR A 151 -10.73 -11.34 9.84
CA TYR A 151 -11.91 -12.05 10.36
C TYR A 151 -11.73 -13.57 10.31
N GLY A 152 -11.82 -14.22 11.47
CA GLY A 152 -11.58 -15.65 11.66
C GLY A 152 -12.35 -16.55 10.70
N HIS A 153 -11.63 -17.47 10.07
CA HIS A 153 -11.86 -18.92 10.15
C HIS A 153 -10.73 -19.65 9.41
N LEU A 154 -9.57 -19.77 10.07
CA LEU A 154 -8.52 -20.72 9.64
C LEU A 154 -8.91 -22.19 9.92
N SER A 155 -9.94 -22.39 10.75
CA SER A 155 -10.43 -23.71 11.14
C SER A 155 -11.09 -24.49 10.00
N GLU A 156 -11.60 -23.82 8.96
CA GLU A 156 -12.36 -24.49 7.90
C GLU A 156 -11.52 -24.88 6.68
N VAL A 157 -10.35 -24.25 6.46
CA VAL A 157 -9.64 -24.38 5.17
C VAL A 157 -8.32 -25.20 5.25
N TRP A 158 -7.66 -25.34 6.41
CA TRP A 158 -6.31 -25.95 6.44
C TRP A 158 -5.97 -26.86 7.64
N GLY A 159 -6.94 -27.55 8.26
CA GLY A 159 -6.63 -28.55 9.30
C GLY A 159 -5.86 -27.98 10.51
N MET A 160 -5.94 -26.68 10.71
CA MET A 160 -5.30 -25.94 11.79
C MET A 160 -6.21 -26.01 13.02
N THR A 161 -5.66 -26.42 14.16
CA THR A 161 -6.42 -26.45 15.42
C THR A 161 -6.66 -25.05 15.96
N GLU A 162 -7.76 -24.83 16.68
CA GLU A 162 -8.07 -23.54 17.33
C GLU A 162 -6.95 -23.08 18.27
N GLU A 163 -6.29 -24.03 18.95
CA GLU A 163 -5.16 -23.76 19.84
C GLU A 163 -3.94 -23.20 19.08
N ARG A 164 -3.57 -23.84 17.96
CA ARG A 164 -2.48 -23.37 17.10
C ARG A 164 -2.80 -22.01 16.47
N PHE A 165 -4.06 -21.78 16.11
CA PHE A 165 -4.53 -20.49 15.63
C PHE A 165 -4.35 -19.39 16.68
N GLU A 166 -4.72 -19.66 17.93
CA GLU A 166 -4.63 -18.69 19.03
C GLU A 166 -3.17 -18.40 19.43
N GLU A 167 -2.29 -19.40 19.38
CA GLU A 167 -0.84 -19.23 19.59
C GLU A 167 -0.19 -18.40 18.48
N GLU A 168 -0.47 -18.72 17.21
CA GLU A 168 0.04 -17.97 16.06
C GLU A 168 -0.50 -16.52 16.07
N ARG A 169 -1.78 -16.31 16.41
CA ARG A 169 -2.37 -14.96 16.54
C ARG A 169 -1.64 -14.12 17.58
N LYS A 170 -1.36 -14.67 18.78
CA LYS A 170 -0.68 -13.92 19.85
C LYS A 170 0.75 -13.51 19.47
N LEU A 171 1.46 -14.38 18.76
CA LEU A 171 2.82 -14.11 18.30
C LEU A 171 2.83 -12.97 17.27
N ILE A 172 1.88 -13.00 16.32
CA ILE A 172 1.69 -11.96 15.30
C ILE A 172 1.22 -10.65 15.92
N ASP A 173 0.26 -10.67 16.85
CA ASP A 173 -0.21 -9.47 17.55
C ASP A 173 0.93 -8.80 18.32
N GLN A 174 1.85 -9.58 18.89
CA GLN A 174 3.03 -9.05 19.58
C GLN A 174 4.05 -8.46 18.59
N GLU A 175 4.37 -9.16 17.50
CA GLU A 175 5.29 -8.68 16.45
C GLU A 175 4.76 -7.39 15.79
N ASN A 176 3.47 -7.34 15.47
CA ASN A 176 2.82 -6.16 14.90
C ASN A 176 2.74 -5.00 15.88
N LYS A 177 2.52 -5.26 17.17
CA LYS A 177 2.37 -4.20 18.18
C LYS A 177 3.68 -3.47 18.41
N ASP A 178 4.80 -4.18 18.53
CA ASP A 178 6.10 -3.54 18.78
C ASP A 178 6.58 -2.75 17.54
N TYR A 179 6.39 -3.33 16.35
CA TYR A 179 6.69 -2.65 15.08
C TYR A 179 5.83 -1.42 14.86
N PHE A 180 4.52 -1.53 15.08
CA PHE A 180 3.60 -0.43 14.86
C PHE A 180 3.77 0.70 15.89
N GLN A 181 4.17 0.37 17.12
CA GLN A 181 4.57 1.38 18.10
C GLN A 181 5.88 2.07 17.70
N ALA A 182 6.87 1.34 17.16
CA ALA A 182 8.09 1.94 16.63
C ALA A 182 7.78 2.86 15.42
N PHE A 183 6.97 2.39 14.48
CA PHE A 183 6.48 3.19 13.35
C PHE A 183 5.73 4.44 13.81
N LYS A 184 4.82 4.32 14.78
CA LYS A 184 4.13 5.48 15.37
C LYS A 184 5.07 6.44 16.09
N GLN A 185 6.14 5.96 16.71
CA GLN A 185 7.17 6.80 17.32
C GLN A 185 7.97 7.56 16.25
N GLU A 186 8.31 6.91 15.14
CA GLU A 186 8.96 7.55 13.98
C GLU A 186 8.06 8.60 13.33
N LEU A 187 6.74 8.33 13.24
CA LEU A 187 5.75 9.30 12.74
C LEU A 187 5.46 10.45 13.71
N ARG A 188 5.78 10.33 15.00
CA ARG A 188 5.55 11.39 16.01
C ARG A 188 6.57 12.53 15.95
N ILE A 189 7.40 12.58 14.93
CA ILE A 189 8.18 13.77 14.60
C ILE A 189 7.25 14.70 13.82
N SER A 190 6.67 15.68 14.53
CA SER A 190 5.78 16.78 14.08
C SER A 190 4.26 16.54 14.14
N TYR A 191 3.74 16.29 15.33
CA TYR A 191 2.43 16.84 15.71
C TYR A 191 2.56 17.50 17.08
N ASP A 192 2.88 18.80 17.07
CA ASP A 192 2.60 19.73 18.17
C ASP A 192 1.26 20.42 17.92
#